data_AF-A0A255YZ04-F1
#
_entry.id   AF-A0A255YZ04-F1
#
_cell.length_a   1.000
_cell.length_b   1.000
_cell.length_c   1.000
_cell.angle_alpha   90.00
_cell.angle_beta   90.00
_cell.angle_gamma   90.00
#
_symmetry.space_group_name_H-M   'P 1'
#
loop_
_entity.id
_entity.type
_entity.pdbx_description
1 polymer ?
#
loop_
_entity_poly.entity_id
_entity_poly.type
_entity_poly.pdbx_seq_one_letter_code
_entity_poly.pdbx_strand_id
1 'polypeptide(L)'
;MTPATIIRRAGWSMAAGLLALPAIAMQFSTEVNWGPEDFVAAALLLGITGLGLEVAAALPRRSWRRRGAIITLAALLLVWAELAVGIFH
;
A
#
# COMPACT_ATOMS: atom_id res chain seq x y z
N MET A 1 16.34 -0.77 -19.49
CA MET A 1 15.91 -0.74 -18.07
C MET A 1 15.86 -2.18 -17.57
N THR A 2 16.34 -2.48 -16.36
CA THR A 2 16.25 -3.87 -15.85
C THR A 2 14.81 -4.20 -15.45
N PRO A 3 14.37 -5.46 -15.57
CA PRO A 3 13.01 -5.87 -15.17
C PRO A 3 12.65 -5.49 -13.74
N ALA A 4 13.63 -5.52 -12.82
CA ALA A 4 13.46 -5.13 -11.42
C ALA A 4 13.08 -3.64 -11.26
N THR A 5 13.65 -2.74 -12.06
CA THR A 5 13.33 -1.30 -12.00
C THR A 5 11.91 -1.02 -12.53
N ILE A 6 11.45 -1.77 -13.54
CA ILE A 6 10.09 -1.64 -14.07
C ILE A 6 9.07 -2.02 -12.99
N ILE A 7 9.28 -3.14 -12.29
CA ILE A 7 8.40 -3.61 -11.23
C ILE A 7 8.31 -2.59 -10.09
N ARG A 8 9.45 -2.01 -9.66
CA ARG A 8 9.45 -0.97 -8.60
C ARG A 8 8.64 0.25 -9.01
N ARG A 9 8.88 0.77 -10.22
CA ARG A 9 8.12 1.92 -10.74
C ARG A 9 6.64 1.62 -10.82
N ALA A 10 6.27 0.47 -11.37
CA ALA A 10 4.87 0.04 -11.45
C ALA A 10 4.22 -0.05 -10.06
N GLY A 11 4.94 -0.58 -9.06
CA GLY A 11 4.45 -0.66 -7.68
C GLY A 11 4.18 0.72 -7.06
N TRP A 12 5.13 1.65 -7.17
CA TRP A 12 4.96 3.01 -6.68
C TRP A 12 3.88 3.80 -7.43
N SER A 13 3.77 3.62 -8.75
CA SER A 13 2.69 4.20 -9.55
C SER A 13 1.32 3.65 -9.16
N MET A 14 1.23 2.34 -8.87
CA MET A 14 -0.01 1.72 -8.39
C MET A 14 -0.43 2.29 -7.03
N ALA A 15 0.51 2.44 -6.10
CA ALA A 15 0.24 3.04 -4.79
C ALA A 15 -0.27 4.49 -4.90
N ALA A 16 0.37 5.30 -5.74
CA ALA A 16 -0.07 6.67 -6.01
C ALA A 16 -1.46 6.71 -6.68
N GLY A 17 -1.71 5.80 -7.63
CA GLY A 17 -3.03 5.66 -8.27
C GLY A 17 -4.12 5.29 -7.27
N LEU A 18 -3.83 4.33 -6.37
CA LEU A 18 -4.78 3.90 -5.33
C LEU A 18 -5.13 5.04 -4.37
N LEU A 19 -4.16 5.89 -4.02
CA LEU A 19 -4.40 7.08 -3.20
C LEU A 19 -5.17 8.18 -3.95
N ALA A 20 -4.97 8.29 -5.26
CA ALA A 20 -5.67 9.27 -6.09
C ALA A 20 -7.14 8.90 -6.35
N LEU A 21 -7.49 7.60 -6.34
CA LEU A 21 -8.85 7.12 -6.57
C LEU A 21 -9.90 7.81 -5.68
N PRO A 22 -9.77 7.86 -4.34
CA PRO A 22 -10.74 8.56 -3.49
C PRO A 22 -10.78 10.07 -3.76
N ALA A 23 -9.64 10.71 -4.01
CA ALA A 23 -9.60 12.14 -4.32
C ALA A 23 -10.37 12.47 -5.61
N ILE A 24 -10.22 11.62 -6.63
CA ILE A 24 -10.97 11.73 -7.90
C ILE A 24 -12.45 11.42 -7.68
N ALA A 25 -12.78 10.35 -6.96
CA ALA A 25 -14.17 9.95 -6.70
C ALA A 25 -14.96 11.03 -5.96
N MET A 26 -14.34 11.69 -4.98
CA MET A 26 -14.93 12.81 -4.23
C MET A 26 -15.27 14.03 -5.10
N GLN A 27 -14.72 14.15 -6.31
CA GLN A 27 -15.10 15.22 -7.25
C GLN A 27 -16.43 14.95 -7.96
N PHE A 28 -16.88 13.69 -7.97
CA PHE A 28 -18.08 13.26 -8.71
C PHE A 28 -19.22 12.78 -7.81
N SER A 29 -18.93 12.38 -6.57
CA SER A 29 -19.92 11.84 -5.63
C SER A 29 -19.55 12.15 -4.19
N THR A 30 -20.56 12.25 -3.33
CA THR A 30 -20.41 12.37 -1.87
C THR A 30 -20.39 11.01 -1.15
N GLU A 31 -20.50 9.90 -1.88
CA GLU A 31 -20.46 8.54 -1.30
C GLU A 31 -19.08 8.20 -0.72
N VAL A 32 -18.01 8.71 -1.34
CA VAL A 32 -16.67 8.71 -0.76
C VAL A 32 -16.49 10.03 -0.04
N ASN A 33 -16.14 10.00 1.24
CA ASN A 33 -15.96 11.20 2.04
C ASN A 33 -14.70 11.07 2.91
N TRP A 34 -13.53 11.13 2.27
CA TRP A 34 -12.25 11.06 2.97
C TRP A 34 -11.82 12.44 3.46
N GLY A 35 -11.48 12.54 4.73
CA GLY A 35 -10.79 13.69 5.30
C GLY A 35 -9.30 13.70 4.95
N PRO A 36 -8.59 14.82 5.16
CA PRO A 36 -7.13 14.89 4.99
C PRO A 36 -6.37 13.80 5.78
N GLU A 37 -6.89 13.45 6.96
CA GLU A 37 -6.38 12.39 7.83
C GLU A 37 -6.43 11.01 7.17
N ASP A 38 -7.47 10.70 6.40
CA ASP A 38 -7.61 9.42 5.69
C ASP A 38 -6.56 9.32 4.57
N PHE A 39 -6.33 10.41 3.85
CA PHE A 39 -5.27 10.47 2.84
C PHE A 39 -3.88 10.30 3.46
N VAL A 40 -3.62 10.94 4.61
CA VAL A 40 -2.35 10.76 5.33
C VAL A 40 -2.19 9.33 5.81
N ALA A 41 -3.23 8.74 6.41
CA ALA A 41 -3.21 7.36 6.88
C ALA A 41 -2.95 6.37 5.73
N ALA A 42 -3.68 6.52 4.62
CA ALA A 42 -3.50 5.69 3.43
C ALA A 42 -2.12 5.87 2.79
N ALA A 43 -1.62 7.12 2.70
CA ALA A 43 -0.29 7.40 2.16
C ALA A 43 0.82 6.77 3.01
N LEU A 44 0.71 6.86 4.35
CA LEU A 44 1.65 6.22 5.26
C LEU A 44 1.58 4.70 5.16
N LEU A 45 0.38 4.12 5.15
CA LEU A 45 0.17 2.68 5.06
C LEU A 45 0.74 2.10 3.75
N LEU A 46 0.43 2.72 2.61
CA LEU A 46 0.93 2.30 1.31
C LEU A 46 2.43 2.57 1.16
N GLY A 47 2.92 3.70 1.67
CA GLY A 47 4.34 4.07 1.65
C GLY A 47 5.21 3.12 2.46
N ILE A 48 4.82 2.84 3.71
CA ILE A 48 5.50 1.87 4.59
C ILE A 48 5.46 0.48 3.97
N THR A 49 4.32 0.10 3.37
CA THR A 49 4.21 -1.19 2.65
C THR A 49 5.17 -1.26 1.47
N GLY A 50 5.24 -0.21 0.65
CA GLY A 50 6.19 -0.12 -0.47
C GLY A 50 7.64 -0.27 0.00
N LEU A 51 8.03 0.45 1.04
CA LEU A 51 9.35 0.33 1.66
C LEU A 51 9.60 -1.08 2.21
N GLY A 52 8.64 -1.68 2.90
CA GLY A 52 8.72 -3.05 3.41
C GLY A 52 8.94 -4.08 2.30
N LEU A 53 8.29 -3.90 1.16
CA LEU A 53 8.49 -4.74 -0.03
C LEU A 53 9.88 -4.53 -0.66
N GLU A 54 10.42 -3.30 -0.65
CA GLU A 54 11.79 -3.05 -1.10
C GLU A 54 12.82 -3.72 -0.20
N VAL A 55 12.64 -3.62 1.13
CA VAL A 55 13.48 -4.31 2.13
C VAL A 55 13.39 -5.82 1.92
N ALA A 56 12.19 -6.37 1.78
CA ALA A 56 12.00 -7.79 1.51
C ALA A 56 12.70 -8.22 0.21
N ALA A 57 12.66 -7.39 -0.84
CA ALA A 57 13.32 -7.67 -2.11
C ALA A 57 14.85 -7.61 -2.03
N ALA A 58 15.42 -6.91 -1.04
CA ALA A 58 16.85 -6.83 -0.78
C ALA A 58 17.41 -8.02 0.02
N LEU A 59 16.55 -8.88 0.59
CA LEU A 59 16.99 -10.03 1.39
C LEU A 59 17.78 -11.06 0.54
N PRO A 60 18.86 -11.65 1.10
CA PRO A 60 19.79 -12.49 0.34
C PRO A 60 19.20 -13.85 -0.08
N ARG A 61 18.27 -14.39 0.71
CA ARG A 61 17.66 -15.71 0.44
C ARG A 61 16.30 -15.56 -0.21
N ARG A 62 16.06 -16.29 -1.30
CA ARG A 62 14.74 -16.31 -1.99
C ARG A 62 13.58 -16.63 -1.04
N SER A 63 13.78 -17.54 -0.09
CA SER A 63 12.75 -17.90 0.91
C SER A 63 12.47 -16.78 1.91
N TRP A 64 13.45 -15.91 2.19
CA TRP A 64 13.29 -14.73 3.04
C TRP A 64 12.59 -13.60 2.29
N ARG A 65 12.95 -13.38 1.02
CA ARG A 65 12.25 -12.42 0.15
C ARG A 65 10.75 -12.70 0.09
N ARG A 66 10.37 -13.96 -0.17
CA ARG A 66 8.96 -14.38 -0.21
C ARG A 66 8.26 -14.19 1.13
N ARG A 67 8.88 -14.61 2.24
CA ARG A 67 8.31 -14.47 3.58
C ARG A 67 8.14 -13.00 3.97
N GLY A 68 9.15 -12.17 3.75
CA GLY A 68 9.07 -10.74 4.01
C GLY A 68 7.96 -10.06 3.22
N ALA A 69 7.81 -10.39 1.94
CA ALA A 69 6.72 -9.87 1.12
C ALA A 69 5.34 -10.30 1.63
N ILE A 70 5.16 -11.58 1.96
CA ILE A 70 3.89 -12.10 2.50
C ILE A 70 3.55 -11.41 3.82
N ILE A 71 4.51 -11.28 4.74
CA ILE A 71 4.29 -10.63 6.04
C ILE A 71 3.91 -9.16 5.84
N THR A 72 4.61 -8.44 4.96
CA THR A 72 4.33 -7.03 4.68
C THR A 72 2.92 -6.85 4.09
N LEU A 73 2.53 -7.70 3.14
CA LEU A 73 1.19 -7.64 2.54
C LEU A 73 0.10 -8.07 3.53
N ALA A 74 0.36 -9.06 4.38
CA ALA A 74 -0.57 -9.44 5.44
C ALA A 74 -0.77 -8.29 6.44
N ALA A 75 0.31 -7.61 6.84
CA ALA A 75 0.22 -6.43 7.70
C ALA A 75 -0.56 -5.28 7.04
N LEU A 76 -0.31 -5.00 5.75
CA LEU A 76 -1.11 -4.05 4.98
C LEU A 76 -2.60 -4.37 5.07
N LEU A 77 -2.98 -5.62 4.76
CA LEU A 77 -4.39 -6.03 4.73
C LEU A 77 -5.03 -6.00 6.12
N LEU A 78 -4.30 -6.39 7.16
CA LEU A 78 -4.78 -6.34 8.54
C LEU A 78 -5.04 -4.90 8.98
N VAL A 79 -4.07 -4.00 8.77
CA VAL A 79 -4.23 -2.58 9.13
C VAL A 79 -5.32 -1.94 8.29
N TRP A 80 -5.41 -2.25 7.00
CA TRP A 80 -6.46 -1.74 6.14
C TRP A 80 -7.85 -2.20 6.58
N ALA A 81 -8.02 -3.49 6.86
CA ALA A 81 -9.28 -4.05 7.34
C ALA A 81 -9.69 -3.42 8.67
N GLU A 82 -8.72 -3.16 9.54
CA GLU A 82 -8.98 -2.48 10.81
C GLU A 82 -9.45 -1.04 10.61
N LEU A 83 -8.79 -0.27 9.74
CA LEU A 83 -9.17 1.12 9.47
C LEU A 83 -10.51 1.22 8.71
N ALA A 84 -10.82 0.24 7.84
CA ALA A 84 -12.03 0.27 7.01
C ALA A 84 -13.25 -0.35 7.69
N VAL A 85 -13.07 -1.44 8.44
CA VAL A 85 -14.17 -2.25 9.00
C VAL A 85 -14.14 -2.26 10.53
N GLY A 86 -12.97 -2.14 11.17
CA GLY A 86 -12.83 -2.23 12.63
C GLY A 86 -12.98 -3.66 13.14
N ILE A 87 -12.11 -4.56 12.72
CA ILE A 87 -12.22 -6.01 12.99
C ILE A 87 -11.84 -6.39 14.43
N PHE A 88 -11.09 -5.55 15.15
CA PHE A 88 -10.65 -5.83 16.53
C PHE A 88 -11.43 -5.07 17.62
N HIS A 89 -12.47 -4.32 17.26
CA HIS A 89 -13.26 -3.50 18.18
C HIS A 89 -14.70 -4.00 18.33
#